data_AF-A0A3N5PPK2-F1
#
_entry.id   AF-A0A3N5PPK2-F1
#
_cell.length_a   1.000
_cell.length_b   1.000
_cell.length_c   1.000
_cell.angle_alpha   90.00
_cell.angle_beta   90.00
_cell.angle_gamma   90.00
#
_symmetry.space_group_name_H-M   'P 1'
#
loop_
_entity.id
_entity.type
_entity.pdbx_description
1 polymer ?
#
loop_
_entity_poly.entity_id
_entity_poly.type
_entity_poly.pdbx_seq_one_letter_code
_entity_poly.pdbx_strand_id
1 'polypeptide(L)' 'MKLPEITRKKTRPARVGNVTIGGDAPVSVQSMTNTRTADADATLRQIDALVAAGADLVRLAVP' A
#
# COMPACT_ATOMS: atom_id res chain seq x y z
N MET A 1 -11.41 -25.38 14.65
CA MET A 1 -9.96 -25.37 14.36
C MET A 1 -9.45 -23.97 14.67
N LYS A 2 -8.56 -23.79 15.66
CA LYS A 2 -7.94 -22.49 15.96
C LYS A 2 -6.70 -22.33 15.08
N LEU A 3 -6.59 -21.20 14.38
CA LEU A 3 -5.35 -20.85 13.69
C LEU A 3 -4.25 -20.62 14.73
N PRO A 4 -2.98 -20.98 14.43
CA PRO A 4 -1.87 -20.69 15.31
C PRO A 4 -1.72 -19.17 15.50
N GLU A 5 -1.30 -18.78 16.70
CA GLU A 5 -1.05 -17.37 17.02
C GLU A 5 0.13 -16.85 16.19
N ILE A 6 -0.10 -15.80 15.40
CA ILE A 6 0.92 -15.24 14.51
C ILE A 6 1.68 -14.16 15.28
N THR A 7 2.94 -14.44 15.63
CA THR A 7 3.86 -13.44 16.17
C THR A 7 4.54 -12.69 15.02
N ARG A 8 4.37 -11.38 14.96
CA ARG A 8 5.01 -10.54 13.94
C ARG A 8 6.53 -10.49 14.15
N LYS A 9 7.30 -10.58 13.06
CA LYS A 9 8.75 -10.40 13.08
C LYS A 9 9.12 -8.97 13.50
N LYS A 10 10.06 -8.82 14.42
CA LYS A 10 10.67 -7.51 14.77
C LYS A 10 11.44 -6.97 13.57
N THR A 11 11.07 -5.76 13.13
CA THR A 11 11.71 -5.08 11.99
C THR A 11 11.95 -3.61 12.33
N ARG A 12 12.92 -2.99 11.66
CA ARG A 12 13.16 -1.54 11.76
C ARG A 12 12.00 -0.80 11.09
N PRO A 13 11.37 0.20 11.74
CA PRO A 13 10.33 1.00 11.11
C PRO A 13 10.91 1.87 9.98
N ALA A 14 10.15 2.00 8.90
CA ALA A 14 10.46 2.85 7.75
C ALA A 14 9.27 3.76 7.43
N ARG A 15 9.52 5.01 7.05
CA ARG A 15 8.47 5.96 6.63
C ARG A 15 8.39 6.04 5.11
N VAL A 16 7.18 5.95 4.58
CA VAL A 16 6.82 6.21 3.18
C VAL A 16 5.76 7.30 3.19
N GLY A 17 6.17 8.54 2.91
CA GLY A 17 5.32 9.71 3.16
C GLY A 17 4.92 9.80 4.64
N ASN A 18 3.63 9.79 4.91
CA ASN A 18 3.03 9.78 6.24
C ASN A 18 2.75 8.36 6.80
N VAL A 19 2.99 7.29 6.03
CA VAL A 19 2.76 5.90 6.44
C VAL A 19 4.04 5.32 7.06
N THR A 20 3.92 4.67 8.22
CA THR A 20 5.03 3.92 8.86
C THR A 20 4.84 2.43 8.63
N ILE A 21 5.85 1.77 8.07
CA ILE A 21 5.86 0.33 7.76
C ILE A 21 6.86 -0.39 8.68
N GLY A 22 6.45 -1.51 9.26
CA GLY A 22 7.29 -2.32 10.15
C GLY A 22 7.30 -1.84 11.60
N GLY A 23 8.14 -2.46 12.43
CA GLY A 23 8.11 -2.25 13.88
C GLY A 23 6.75 -2.65 14.47
N ASP A 24 6.16 -1.74 15.23
CA ASP A 24 4.85 -1.93 15.87
C ASP A 24 3.68 -1.28 15.10
N ALA A 25 3.96 -0.61 13.96
CA ALA A 25 2.91 0.03 13.15
C ALA A 25 1.99 -1.02 12.48
N PRO A 26 0.68 -0.78 12.30
CA PRO A 26 -0.22 -1.72 11.64
C PRO A 26 0.29 -2.21 10.28
N VAL A 27 -0.19 -3.37 9.82
CA VAL A 27 0.09 -3.84 8.46
C VAL A 27 -0.63 -2.91 7.48
N SER A 28 0.12 -2.17 6.67
CA SER A 28 -0.45 -1.30 5.64
C SER A 28 -0.92 -2.09 4.42
N VAL A 29 -1.99 -1.62 3.79
CA VAL A 29 -2.53 -2.16 2.55
C VAL A 29 -1.94 -1.38 1.38
N GLN A 30 -1.32 -2.08 0.44
CA GLN A 30 -0.79 -1.49 -0.79
C GLN A 30 -1.50 -2.09 -2.01
N SER A 31 -1.77 -1.25 -3.01
CA SER A 31 -2.21 -1.68 -4.33
C SER A 31 -1.34 -1.08 -5.45
N MET A 32 -1.61 -1.45 -6.70
CA MET A 32 -0.90 -0.96 -7.87
C MET A 32 -1.88 -0.56 -8.98
N THR A 33 -1.62 0.54 -9.68
CA THR A 33 -2.35 0.91 -10.88
C THR A 33 -2.04 -0.05 -12.04
N ASN A 34 -2.99 -0.18 -12.97
CA ASN A 34 -2.82 -0.93 -14.22
C ASN A 34 -3.08 -0.08 -15.47
N THR A 35 -3.28 1.22 -15.30
CA THR A 35 -3.31 2.20 -16.39
C THR A 35 -1.92 2.40 -16.98
N ARG A 36 -1.85 2.94 -18.20
CA ARG A 36 -0.58 3.46 -18.73
C ARG A 36 -0.22 4.70 -17.93
N THR A 37 0.92 4.68 -17.22
CA THR A 37 1.35 5.80 -16.37
C THR A 37 1.41 7.16 -17.10
N ALA A 38 1.74 7.15 -18.40
CA ALA A 38 1.75 8.36 -19.22
C ALA A 38 0.35 8.99 -19.42
N ASP A 39 -0.72 8.23 -19.21
CA ASP A 39 -2.10 8.73 -19.13
C ASP A 39 -2.38 9.16 -17.68
N ALA A 40 -2.13 10.45 -17.42
CA ALA A 40 -2.26 11.03 -16.09
C ALA A 40 -3.71 10.95 -15.57
N ASP A 41 -4.69 11.27 -16.40
CA ASP A 41 -6.10 11.31 -15.99
C ASP A 41 -6.63 9.92 -15.62
N ALA A 42 -6.35 8.92 -16.45
CA ALA A 42 -6.74 7.54 -16.14
C ALA A 42 -6.07 7.06 -14.85
N THR A 43 -4.77 7.36 -14.68
CA THR A 43 -3.98 6.93 -13.51
C THR A 43 -4.47 7.60 -12.23
N LEU A 44 -4.75 8.90 -12.24
CA LEU A 44 -5.28 9.62 -11.09
C LEU A 44 -6.65 9.09 -10.67
N ARG A 45 -7.56 8.86 -11.62
CA ARG A 45 -8.88 8.27 -11.31
C ARG A 45 -8.77 6.90 -10.68
N GLN A 46 -7.83 6.07 -11.13
CA GLN A 46 -7.59 4.77 -10.52
C GLN A 46 -6.97 4.89 -9.13
N ILE A 47 -6.04 5.82 -8.92
CA ILE A 47 -5.46 6.08 -7.59
C ILE A 47 -6.58 6.46 -6.61
N ASP A 48 -7.46 7.39 -6.99
CA ASP A 48 -8.59 7.81 -6.14
C ASP A 48 -9.50 6.63 -5.78
N ALA A 49 -9.80 5.75 -6.74
CA ALA A 49 -10.59 4.54 -6.50
C ALA A 49 -9.90 3.56 -5.54
N LEU A 50 -8.58 3.39 -5.65
CA LEU A 50 -7.81 2.54 -4.74
C LEU A 50 -7.75 3.11 -3.32
N VAL A 51 -7.58 4.42 -3.18
CA VAL A 51 -7.64 5.11 -1.89
C VAL A 51 -9.02 4.98 -1.26
N ALA A 52 -10.10 5.19 -2.03
CA ALA A 52 -11.47 4.99 -1.57
C ALA A 52 -11.77 3.54 -1.14
N ALA A 53 -11.07 2.56 -1.73
CA ALA A 53 -11.14 1.15 -1.33
C ALA A 53 -10.29 0.82 -0.09
N GLY A 54 -9.55 1.78 0.47
CA GLY A 54 -8.76 1.61 1.70
C GLY A 54 -7.28 1.28 1.46
N ALA A 55 -6.72 1.57 0.28
CA ALA A 55 -5.27 1.46 0.08
C ALA A 55 -4.54 2.57 0.85
N ASP A 56 -3.61 2.20 1.72
CA ASP A 56 -2.70 3.13 2.39
C ASP A 56 -1.60 3.63 1.44
N LEU A 57 -1.21 2.78 0.47
CA LEU A 57 -0.14 3.05 -0.49
C LEU A 57 -0.57 2.61 -1.90
N VAL A 58 -0.29 3.44 -2.91
CA VAL A 58 -0.52 3.10 -4.32
C VAL A 58 0.79 3.16 -5.09
N ARG A 59 1.11 2.06 -5.78
CA ARG A 59 2.26 1.96 -6.68
C ARG A 59 1.81 2.17 -8.13
N LEU A 60 2.67 2.76 -8.95
CA LEU A 60 2.51 2.83 -10.40
C LEU A 60 3.82 2.42 -11.10
N ALA A 61 3.74 2.07 -12.38
CA ALA A 61 4.91 1.68 -13.17
C ALA A 61 5.65 2.90 -13.73
N VAL A 62 6.99 2.88 -13.70
CA VAL A 62 7.84 3.79 -14.48
C VAL A 62 8.81 2.88 -15.25
N PRO A 63 8.54 2.58 -16.53
CA PRO A 63 9.32 1.63 -17.32
C PRO A 63 10.71 2.16 -17.67
#